data_AF-A0A2D5UGL5-F1
#
_entry.id   AF-A0A2D5UGL5-F1
#
_cell.length_a   1.000
_cell.length_b   1.000
_cell.length_c   1.000
_cell.angle_alpha   90.00
_cell.angle_beta   90.00
_cell.angle_gamma   90.00
#
_symmetry.space_group_name_H-M   'P 1'
#
loop_
_entity.id
_entity.type
_entity.pdbx_description
1 polymer ?
#
loop_
_entity_poly.entity_id
_entity_poly.type
_entity_poly.pdbx_seq_one_letter_code
_entity_poly.pdbx_strand_id
1 'polypeptide(L)'
;MNLEKAGIPTVCVITTAFQSIAEGQQRALGYPELPFVMLEHPVAVATEDEIEEKVEAIYSDLVRHLTDTPFSGAEVNDGTATSAPVTPSKDLGPFDEAIVPIRKMLQADGADLALTSRENGRLTMQLIFLENVCEECILPREALAEMIQTAYLSFGQEVSEVILRDPREEG
;
A
#
# COMPACT_ATOMS: atom_id res chain seq x y z
N MET A 1 4.68 19.70 -4.30
CA MET A 1 3.76 20.85 -4.20
C MET A 1 4.38 22.13 -4.75
N ASN A 2 4.50 22.24 -6.08
CA ASN A 2 4.99 23.46 -6.72
C ASN A 2 3.85 24.32 -7.28
N LEU A 3 2.69 23.70 -7.57
CA LEU A 3 1.53 24.37 -8.15
C LEU A 3 0.74 25.12 -7.07
N GLU A 4 0.58 24.49 -5.91
CA GLU A 4 -0.03 25.04 -4.70
C GLU A 4 0.73 26.27 -4.21
N LYS A 5 2.06 26.18 -4.17
CA LYS A 5 2.95 27.30 -3.83
C LYS A 5 2.87 28.44 -4.83
N ALA A 6 2.50 28.14 -6.09
CA ALA A 6 2.26 29.14 -7.13
C ALA A 6 0.82 29.70 -7.10
N GLY A 7 0.00 29.30 -6.13
CA GLY A 7 -1.40 29.75 -6.00
C GLY A 7 -2.34 29.09 -7.00
N ILE A 8 -1.93 28.02 -7.67
CA ILE A 8 -2.78 27.25 -8.59
C ILE A 8 -3.57 26.23 -7.75
N PRO A 9 -4.92 26.22 -7.81
CA PRO A 9 -5.72 25.18 -7.18
C PRO A 9 -5.33 23.81 -7.72
N THR A 10 -5.11 22.86 -6.82
CA THR A 10 -4.81 21.48 -7.19
C THR A 10 -5.55 20.54 -6.26
N VAL A 11 -5.91 19.39 -6.81
CA VAL A 11 -6.48 18.26 -6.08
C VAL A 11 -5.72 17.02 -6.52
N CYS A 12 -5.39 16.15 -5.57
CA CYS A 12 -4.77 14.88 -5.89
C CYS A 12 -5.86 13.80 -5.96
N VAL A 13 -5.94 13.11 -7.10
CA VAL A 13 -6.87 12.01 -7.32
C VAL A 13 -6.14 10.71 -7.05
N ILE A 14 -6.70 9.87 -6.18
CA ILE A 14 -6.07 8.65 -5.72
C ILE A 14 -7.10 7.53 -5.79
N THR A 15 -6.70 6.32 -6.14
CA THR A 15 -7.63 5.20 -6.13
C THR A 15 -7.83 4.67 -4.71
N THR A 16 -9.01 4.11 -4.42
CA THR A 16 -9.37 3.56 -3.10
C THR A 16 -8.31 2.62 -2.51
N ALA A 17 -7.62 1.84 -3.34
CA ALA A 17 -6.54 0.94 -2.92
C ALA A 17 -5.35 1.65 -2.23
N PHE A 18 -5.10 2.92 -2.54
CA PHE A 18 -3.92 3.65 -2.03
C PHE A 18 -4.24 4.68 -0.94
N GLN A 19 -5.45 4.65 -0.38
CA GLN A 19 -5.87 5.64 0.62
C GLN A 19 -4.93 5.68 1.84
N SER A 20 -4.60 4.52 2.41
CA SER A 20 -3.76 4.44 3.62
C SER A 20 -2.35 4.99 3.40
N ILE A 21 -1.77 4.74 2.22
CA ILE A 21 -0.46 5.26 1.81
C ILE A 21 -0.54 6.77 1.62
N ALA A 22 -1.58 7.25 0.96
CA ALA A 22 -1.78 8.67 0.70
C ALA A 22 -1.89 9.47 2.02
N GLU A 23 -2.69 8.99 2.97
CA GLU A 23 -2.81 9.59 4.30
C GLU A 23 -1.48 9.55 5.07
N GLY A 24 -0.72 8.45 4.94
CA GLY A 24 0.62 8.35 5.50
C GLY A 24 1.57 9.41 4.92
N GLN A 25 1.54 9.60 3.60
CA GLN A 25 2.37 10.59 2.90
C GLN A 25 1.99 12.03 3.25
N GLN A 26 0.69 12.36 3.36
CA GLN A 26 0.25 13.68 3.81
C GLN A 26 0.86 14.05 5.16
N ARG A 27 0.78 13.13 6.13
CA ARG A 27 1.34 13.34 7.48
C ARG A 27 2.85 13.48 7.42
N ALA A 28 3.54 12.59 6.70
CA ALA A 28 5.00 12.60 6.61
C ALA A 28 5.56 13.85 5.92
N LEU A 29 4.84 14.40 4.94
CA LEU A 29 5.24 15.58 4.18
C LEU A 29 4.76 16.91 4.80
N GLY A 30 4.00 16.86 5.91
CA GLY A 30 3.50 18.05 6.60
C GLY A 30 2.32 18.73 5.89
N TYR A 31 1.55 17.99 5.08
CA TYR A 31 0.37 18.48 4.37
C TYR A 31 -0.90 17.71 4.75
N PRO A 32 -1.31 17.68 6.04
CA PRO A 32 -2.48 16.93 6.48
C PRO A 32 -3.80 17.44 5.89
N GLU A 33 -3.82 18.68 5.39
CA GLU A 33 -5.00 19.32 4.79
C GLU A 33 -5.03 19.22 3.25
N LEU A 34 -4.07 18.52 2.62
CA LEU A 34 -4.07 18.38 1.17
C LEU A 34 -5.37 17.67 0.72
N PRO A 35 -6.23 18.26 -0.10
CA PRO A 35 -7.45 17.58 -0.51
C PRO A 35 -7.13 16.37 -1.41
N PHE A 36 -7.74 15.24 -1.08
CA PHE A 36 -7.81 14.06 -1.94
C PHE A 36 -9.22 13.82 -2.43
N VAL A 37 -9.33 13.39 -3.68
CA VAL A 37 -10.56 12.80 -4.20
C VAL A 37 -10.30 11.35 -4.53
N MET A 38 -11.12 10.48 -3.95
CA MET A 38 -10.97 9.03 -4.06
C MET A 38 -11.72 8.53 -5.28
N LEU A 39 -10.99 8.00 -6.26
CA LEU A 39 -11.54 7.28 -7.40
C LEU A 39 -11.63 5.79 -7.07
N GLU A 40 -12.68 5.11 -7.54
CA GLU A 40 -12.82 3.68 -7.29
C GLU A 40 -11.78 2.86 -8.09
N HIS A 41 -11.03 2.00 -7.41
CA HIS A 41 -10.16 0.99 -8.02
C HIS A 41 -10.98 -0.15 -8.69
N PRO A 42 -10.51 -0.82 -9.76
CA PRO A 42 -9.29 -0.58 -10.53
C PRO A 42 -9.47 0.46 -11.64
N VAL A 43 -8.33 1.02 -12.10
CA VAL A 43 -8.28 1.94 -13.25
C VAL A 43 -7.53 1.32 -14.42
N ALA A 44 -6.49 0.51 -14.17
CA ALA A 44 -5.60 0.01 -15.21
C ALA A 44 -6.26 -0.97 -16.19
N VAL A 45 -7.30 -1.68 -15.75
CA VAL A 45 -8.05 -2.66 -16.54
C VAL A 45 -9.44 -2.16 -16.93
N ALA A 46 -9.84 -0.99 -16.44
CA ALA A 46 -11.12 -0.39 -16.78
C ALA A 46 -11.11 0.09 -18.24
N THR A 47 -12.23 -0.11 -18.92
CA THR A 47 -12.49 0.48 -20.23
C THR A 47 -12.69 1.99 -20.12
N GLU A 48 -12.64 2.70 -21.25
CA GLU A 48 -12.87 4.14 -21.28
C GLU A 48 -14.25 4.52 -20.71
N ASP A 49 -15.30 3.80 -21.09
CA ASP A 49 -16.67 4.00 -20.58
C ASP A 49 -16.75 3.78 -19.04
N GLU A 50 -16.11 2.73 -18.51
CA GLU A 50 -16.08 2.48 -17.07
C GLU A 50 -15.28 3.55 -16.32
N ILE A 51 -14.23 4.10 -16.93
CA ILE A 51 -13.48 5.23 -16.37
C ILE A 51 -14.37 6.49 -16.34
N GLU A 52 -15.13 6.76 -17.40
CA GLU A 52 -16.08 7.88 -17.42
C GLU A 52 -17.11 7.77 -16.30
N GLU A 53 -17.70 6.59 -16.10
CA GLU A 53 -18.65 6.36 -15.00
C GLU A 53 -18.01 6.58 -13.61
N LYS A 54 -16.79 6.07 -13.40
CA LYS A 54 -16.04 6.27 -12.16
C LYS A 54 -15.71 7.75 -11.92
N VAL A 55 -15.37 8.50 -12.97
CA VAL A 55 -15.10 9.94 -12.88
C VAL A 55 -16.38 10.72 -12.60
N GLU A 56 -17.49 10.37 -13.24
CA GLU A 56 -18.80 11.00 -13.01
C GLU A 56 -19.19 10.91 -11.53
N ALA A 57 -18.94 9.76 -10.89
CA ALA A 57 -19.21 9.55 -9.47
C ALA A 57 -18.45 10.52 -8.54
N ILE A 58 -17.28 11.01 -8.96
CA ILE A 58 -16.41 11.90 -8.15
C ILE A 58 -16.35 13.33 -8.70
N TYR A 59 -17.00 13.60 -9.82
CA TYR A 59 -16.85 14.84 -10.57
C TYR A 59 -17.23 16.07 -9.74
N SER A 60 -18.32 15.98 -8.99
CA SER A 60 -18.79 17.06 -8.12
C SER A 60 -17.76 17.43 -7.03
N ASP A 61 -17.08 16.44 -6.45
CA ASP A 61 -16.01 16.66 -5.47
C ASP A 61 -14.74 17.23 -6.10
N LEU A 62 -14.37 16.76 -7.29
CA LEU A 62 -13.24 17.33 -8.05
C LEU A 62 -13.44 18.82 -8.32
N VAL A 63 -14.62 19.19 -8.84
CA VAL A 63 -14.95 20.59 -9.13
C VAL A 63 -14.91 21.40 -7.85
N ARG A 64 -15.59 20.95 -6.79
CA ARG A 64 -15.63 21.64 -5.50
C ARG A 64 -14.22 21.92 -4.96
N HIS A 65 -13.33 20.93 -4.96
CA HIS A 65 -11.96 21.09 -4.47
C HIS A 65 -11.09 22.02 -5.33
N LEU A 66 -11.40 22.16 -6.61
CA LEU A 66 -10.68 23.05 -7.53
C LEU A 66 -11.23 24.48 -7.57
N THR A 67 -12.49 24.69 -7.18
CA THR A 67 -13.17 25.99 -7.29
C THR A 67 -13.41 26.72 -5.98
N ASP A 68 -13.49 26.01 -4.85
CA ASP A 68 -13.58 26.66 -3.54
C ASP A 68 -12.23 27.29 -3.12
N THR A 69 -12.27 28.43 -2.45
CA THR A 69 -11.12 29.34 -2.18
C THR A 69 -10.07 28.74 -1.23
N PRO A 70 -8.81 29.24 -1.21
CA PRO A 70 -7.60 28.46 -1.46
C PRO A 70 -7.00 27.76 -0.23
N PHE A 71 -6.28 26.66 -0.50
CA PHE A 71 -5.37 25.98 0.42
C PHE A 71 -4.40 26.98 1.07
N SER A 72 -4.52 27.18 2.38
CA SER A 72 -3.55 27.90 3.18
C SER A 72 -2.38 26.95 3.43
N GLY A 73 -1.35 27.02 2.57
CA GLY A 73 -0.14 26.23 2.76
C GLY A 73 0.47 26.53 4.13
N ALA A 74 0.29 25.62 5.08
CA ALA A 74 0.92 25.72 6.39
C ALA A 74 2.45 25.80 6.20
N GLU A 75 3.08 26.77 6.87
CA GLU A 75 4.52 26.95 6.84
C GLU A 75 5.21 25.67 7.34
N VAL A 76 5.97 25.06 6.45
CA VAL A 76 6.79 23.87 6.71
C VAL A 76 7.83 24.20 7.79
N ASN A 77 7.63 23.70 9.01
CA ASN A 77 8.73 23.56 9.95
C ASN A 77 9.58 22.38 9.48
N ASP A 78 10.89 22.61 9.34
CA ASP A 78 11.94 21.62 9.05
C ASP A 78 12.08 20.64 10.23
N GLY A 79 11.07 19.80 10.37
CA GLY A 79 10.99 18.75 11.37
C GLY A 79 11.31 17.42 10.69
N THR A 80 12.53 16.95 10.90
CA THR A 80 12.99 15.59 10.60
C THR A 80 11.87 14.56 10.83
N ALA A 81 11.33 14.04 9.72
CA ALA A 81 10.29 13.03 9.70
C ALA A 81 10.79 11.77 10.42
N THR A 82 10.29 11.54 11.64
CA THR A 82 10.38 10.22 12.26
C THR A 82 9.15 9.43 11.80
N SER A 83 9.37 8.42 10.97
CA SER A 83 8.35 7.43 10.70
C SER A 83 8.04 6.71 12.01
N ALA A 84 6.80 6.83 12.50
CA ALA A 84 6.35 6.00 13.60
C ALA A 84 6.42 4.53 13.14
N PRO A 85 7.18 3.66 13.83
CA PRO A 85 7.18 2.25 13.52
C PRO A 85 5.79 1.70 13.86
N VAL A 86 5.16 1.05 12.88
CA VAL A 86 4.10 0.08 13.17
C VAL A 86 4.73 -0.98 14.06
N THR A 87 4.23 -1.09 15.29
CA THR A 87 4.79 -1.94 16.34
C THR A 87 4.89 -3.38 15.83
N PRO A 88 6.09 -3.97 15.74
CA PRO A 88 6.22 -5.40 15.47
C PRO A 88 5.56 -6.16 16.61
N SER A 89 4.75 -7.17 16.26
CA SER A 89 4.34 -8.22 17.19
C SER A 89 5.56 -8.71 17.98
N LYS A 90 5.40 -8.85 19.31
CA LYS A 90 6.45 -9.22 20.27
C LYS A 90 7.18 -10.51 19.86
N ASP A 91 8.51 -10.46 19.98
CA ASP A 91 9.49 -11.55 19.77
C ASP A 91 9.43 -12.23 18.40
N LEU A 92 9.85 -11.51 17.38
CA LEU A 92 10.17 -12.06 16.06
C LEU A 92 11.60 -12.61 16.10
N GLY A 93 11.76 -13.90 15.77
CA GLY A 93 13.09 -14.49 15.62
C GLY A 93 13.79 -13.94 14.36
N PRO A 94 15.09 -14.19 14.16
CA PRO A 94 15.84 -13.70 12.98
C PRO A 94 15.26 -14.17 11.63
N PHE A 95 14.39 -15.19 11.62
CA PHE A 95 13.68 -15.65 10.43
C PHE A 95 12.51 -14.75 10.05
N ASP A 96 11.83 -14.17 11.03
CA ASP A 96 10.72 -13.27 10.78
C ASP A 96 11.19 -11.91 10.26
N GLU A 97 12.44 -11.52 10.54
CA GLU A 97 13.05 -10.30 10.01
C GLU A 97 13.19 -10.35 8.48
N ALA A 98 13.50 -11.52 7.91
CA ALA A 98 13.71 -11.68 6.46
C ALA A 98 12.45 -11.32 5.65
N ILE A 99 11.27 -11.54 6.21
CA ILE A 99 9.99 -11.28 5.54
C ILE A 99 9.44 -9.87 5.80
N VAL A 100 10.03 -9.10 6.72
CA VAL A 100 9.55 -7.74 7.05
C VAL A 100 9.43 -6.84 5.81
N PRO A 101 10.39 -6.80 4.87
CA PRO A 101 10.25 -5.96 3.68
C PRO A 101 9.07 -6.38 2.80
N ILE A 102 8.85 -7.68 2.64
CA ILE A 102 7.75 -8.25 1.84
C ILE A 102 6.41 -7.94 2.51
N ARG A 103 6.32 -8.11 3.83
CA ARG A 103 5.13 -7.75 4.62
C ARG A 103 4.76 -6.29 4.45
N LYS A 104 5.73 -5.37 4.50
CA LYS A 104 5.48 -3.93 4.29
C LYS A 104 4.92 -3.63 2.89
N MET A 105 5.43 -4.31 1.87
CA MET A 105 4.91 -4.18 0.51
C MET A 105 3.47 -4.72 0.44
N LEU A 106 3.22 -5.92 0.94
CA LEU A 106 1.87 -6.51 0.96
C LEU A 106 0.87 -5.67 1.75
N GLN A 107 1.30 -5.05 2.85
CA GLN A 107 0.45 -4.16 3.66
C GLN A 107 0.02 -2.92 2.89
N ALA A 108 0.84 -2.47 1.93
CA ALA A 108 0.47 -1.40 1.00
C ALA A 108 -0.66 -1.82 0.06
N ASP A 109 -0.75 -3.12 -0.26
CA ASP A 109 -1.77 -3.73 -1.11
C ASP A 109 -2.98 -4.27 -0.29
N GLY A 110 -3.01 -4.03 1.02
CA GLY A 110 -4.08 -4.48 1.91
C GLY A 110 -3.98 -5.95 2.34
N ALA A 111 -2.78 -6.55 2.30
CA ALA A 111 -2.53 -7.90 2.77
C ALA A 111 -1.37 -7.96 3.77
N ASP A 112 -1.22 -9.09 4.46
CA ASP A 112 -0.05 -9.40 5.27
C ASP A 112 0.36 -10.86 5.05
N LEU A 113 1.52 -11.22 5.57
CA LEU A 113 2.12 -12.52 5.37
C LEU A 113 2.62 -13.07 6.71
N ALA A 114 2.19 -14.29 7.04
CA ALA A 114 2.58 -14.98 8.26
C ALA A 114 3.31 -16.30 7.96
N LEU A 115 4.42 -16.54 8.65
CA LEU A 115 5.07 -17.85 8.68
C LEU A 115 4.28 -18.76 9.62
N THR A 116 3.80 -19.90 9.13
CA THR A 116 2.97 -20.85 9.90
C THR A 116 3.73 -22.10 10.32
N SER A 117 4.66 -22.58 9.48
CA SER A 117 5.53 -23.71 9.81
C SER A 117 6.86 -23.63 9.08
N ARG A 118 7.88 -24.24 9.66
CA ARG A 118 9.21 -24.42 9.06
C ARG A 118 9.73 -25.81 9.40
N GLU A 119 9.98 -26.61 8.37
CA GLU A 119 10.48 -27.97 8.52
C GLU A 119 11.49 -28.27 7.41
N ASN A 120 12.71 -28.72 7.75
CA ASN A 120 13.68 -29.23 6.78
C ASN A 120 13.94 -28.33 5.56
N GLY A 121 14.05 -27.01 5.74
CA GLY A 121 14.28 -26.05 4.64
C GLY A 121 13.02 -25.72 3.83
N ARG A 122 11.86 -26.29 4.19
CA ARG A 122 10.55 -25.92 3.66
C ARG A 122 9.89 -24.89 4.57
N LEU A 123 9.39 -23.82 3.97
CA LEU A 123 8.60 -22.79 4.65
C LEU A 123 7.13 -22.93 4.25
N THR A 124 6.23 -22.88 5.23
CA THR A 124 4.79 -22.75 4.97
C THR A 124 4.34 -21.36 5.41
N MET A 125 3.87 -20.59 4.45
CA MET A 125 3.46 -19.20 4.61
C MET A 125 1.95 -19.10 4.37
N GLN A 126 1.30 -18.19 5.08
CA GLN A 126 -0.11 -17.85 4.91
C GLN A 126 -0.22 -16.40 4.47
N LEU A 127 -0.85 -16.16 3.32
CA LEU A 127 -1.30 -14.84 2.93
C LEU A 127 -2.59 -14.50 3.70
N ILE A 128 -2.64 -13.31 4.28
CA ILE A 128 -3.73 -12.82 5.13
C ILE A 128 -4.27 -11.54 4.48
N PHE A 129 -5.58 -11.47 4.25
CA PHE A 129 -6.22 -10.26 3.77
C PHE A 129 -6.57 -9.36 4.95
N LEU A 130 -6.22 -8.08 4.84
CA LEU A 130 -6.58 -7.05 5.81
C LEU A 130 -7.91 -6.39 5.39
N GLU A 131 -8.41 -5.48 6.21
CA GLU A 131 -9.61 -4.70 5.88
C GLU A 131 -9.36 -3.86 4.60
N ASN A 132 -10.28 -3.98 3.62
CA ASN A 132 -10.20 -3.34 2.30
C ASN A 132 -9.05 -3.83 1.39
N VAL A 133 -8.77 -5.14 1.40
CA VAL A 133 -7.82 -5.76 0.48
C VAL A 133 -8.16 -5.50 -0.99
N CYS A 134 -7.15 -5.23 -1.81
CA CYS A 134 -7.28 -5.24 -3.26
C CYS A 134 -6.64 -6.51 -3.83
N GLU A 135 -7.45 -7.52 -4.13
CA GLU A 135 -6.95 -8.82 -4.61
C GLU A 135 -6.15 -8.74 -5.93
N GLU A 136 -6.47 -7.74 -6.76
CA GLU A 136 -5.79 -7.46 -8.03
C GLU A 136 -4.41 -6.80 -7.85
N CYS A 137 -4.18 -6.09 -6.74
CA CYS A 137 -2.89 -5.48 -6.45
C CYS A 137 -1.91 -6.46 -5.80
N ILE A 138 -2.40 -7.56 -5.22
CA ILE A 138 -1.53 -8.56 -4.62
C ILE A 138 -0.87 -9.38 -5.71
N LEU A 139 0.46 -9.45 -5.67
CA LEU A 139 1.26 -10.27 -6.57
C LEU A 139 0.76 -11.74 -6.64
N PRO A 140 0.88 -12.41 -7.80
CA PRO A 140 0.55 -13.82 -7.94
C PRO A 140 1.34 -14.71 -6.96
N ARG A 141 0.76 -15.86 -6.60
CA ARG A 141 1.33 -16.80 -5.62
C ARG A 141 2.76 -17.20 -5.96
N GLU A 142 3.06 -17.46 -7.22
CA GLU A 142 4.39 -17.85 -7.70
C GLU A 142 5.42 -16.74 -7.47
N ALA A 143 5.06 -15.51 -7.84
CA ALA A 143 5.94 -14.35 -7.66
C ALA A 143 6.21 -14.07 -6.18
N LEU A 144 5.19 -14.19 -5.32
CA LEU A 144 5.36 -14.05 -3.88
C LEU A 144 6.27 -15.15 -3.30
N ALA A 145 6.09 -16.40 -3.72
CA ALA A 145 6.94 -17.51 -3.28
C ALA A 145 8.42 -17.29 -3.67
N GLU A 146 8.68 -16.82 -4.88
CA GLU A 146 10.05 -16.47 -5.34
C GLU A 146 10.65 -15.31 -4.55
N MET A 147 9.88 -14.26 -4.28
CA MET A 147 10.33 -13.14 -3.46
C MET A 147 10.69 -13.57 -2.04
N ILE A 148 9.86 -14.43 -1.43
CA ILE A 148 10.11 -14.98 -0.10
C ILE A 148 11.39 -15.81 -0.12
N GLN A 149 11.56 -16.72 -1.09
CA GLN A 149 12.76 -17.53 -1.22
C GLN A 149 14.02 -16.67 -1.36
N THR A 150 13.94 -15.64 -2.21
CA THR A 150 15.03 -14.67 -2.41
C THR A 150 15.38 -13.91 -1.13
N ALA A 151 14.37 -13.48 -0.37
CA ALA A 151 14.57 -12.77 0.88
C ALA A 151 15.31 -13.65 1.91
N TYR A 152 14.87 -14.89 2.12
CA TYR A 152 15.55 -15.80 3.05
C TYR A 152 16.98 -16.15 2.60
N LEU A 153 17.20 -16.34 1.29
CA LEU A 153 18.54 -16.58 0.76
C LEU A 153 19.47 -15.39 1.03
N SER A 154 18.99 -14.16 0.88
CA SER A 154 19.76 -12.95 1.16
C SER A 154 20.14 -12.78 2.64
N PHE A 155 19.36 -13.39 3.54
CA PHE A 155 19.64 -13.48 4.98
C PHE A 155 20.51 -14.70 5.36
N GLY A 156 21.09 -15.38 4.37
CA GLY A 156 21.96 -16.55 4.57
C GLY A 156 21.22 -17.80 5.04
N GLN A 157 19.91 -17.87 4.80
CA GLN A 157 19.09 -19.04 5.11
C GLN A 157 18.77 -19.79 3.82
N GLU A 158 19.19 -21.05 3.72
CA GLU A 158 18.81 -21.90 2.61
C GLU A 158 17.36 -22.38 2.78
N VAL A 159 16.54 -22.07 1.77
CA VAL A 159 15.14 -22.49 1.68
C VAL A 159 14.97 -23.34 0.43
N SER A 160 14.68 -24.62 0.64
CA SER A 160 14.49 -25.59 -0.42
C SER A 160 13.14 -25.43 -1.12
N GLU A 161 12.12 -24.97 -0.39
CA GLU A 161 10.76 -24.83 -0.90
C GLU A 161 9.95 -23.82 -0.09
N VAL A 162 9.12 -23.03 -0.77
CA VAL A 162 8.13 -22.14 -0.14
C VAL A 162 6.73 -22.60 -0.56
N ILE A 163 5.93 -23.02 0.42
CA ILE A 163 4.51 -23.31 0.25
C ILE A 163 3.74 -22.08 0.73
N LEU A 164 3.19 -21.32 -0.22
CA LEU A 164 2.32 -20.19 0.07
C LEU A 164 0.85 -20.62 -0.03
N ARG A 165 0.12 -20.52 1.08
CA ARG A 165 -1.33 -20.66 1.10
C ARG A 165 -1.96 -19.33 0.75
N ASP A 166 -2.57 -19.28 -0.42
CA ASP A 166 -3.22 -18.10 -0.97
C ASP A 166 -4.74 -18.28 -0.91
N PRO A 167 -5.46 -17.47 -0.12
CA PRO A 167 -6.92 -17.54 -0.05
C PRO A 167 -7.64 -17.42 -1.40
N ARG A 168 -6.99 -16.83 -2.42
CA ARG A 168 -7.55 -16.68 -3.78
C ARG A 168 -7.64 -18.01 -4.54
N GLU A 169 -6.83 -19.00 -4.16
CA GLU A 169 -6.74 -20.30 -4.85
C GLU A 169 -7.46 -21.43 -4.11
N GLU A 170 -7.97 -21.19 -2.90
CA GLU A 170 -8.69 -22.19 -2.09
C GLU A 170 -10.20 -22.26 -2.41
N GLY A 171 -10.64 -21.61 -3.50
CA GLY A 171 -12.03 -21.53 -4.00
C GLY A 171 -12.35 -22.47 -5.15
#